data_AF-A0A7S3NV61-F1
#
_entry.id   AF-A0A7S3NV61-F1
#
_cell.length_a   1.000
_cell.length_b   1.000
_cell.length_c   1.000
_cell.angle_alpha   90.00
_cell.angle_beta   90.00
_cell.angle_gamma   90.00
#
_symmetry.space_group_name_H-M   'P 1'
#
loop_
_entity.id
_entity.type
_entity.pdbx_description
1 polymer ?
#
loop_
_entity_poly.entity_id
_entity_poly.type
_entity_poly.pdbx_seq_one_letter_code
_entity_poly.pdbx_strand_id
1 'polypeptide(L)'
;SNLFIKSDALFRMLTEKKSVGLKLLYVGMGESAHKNFYTKSLPNANILDLHEFTENSPNLFTTPSPVLFNRMMKKLNILETNEVVFYNGISTAKAWFIMKYYGHPSTRILNGGIREWNEKGYPVNIHKSAIDYTTTKCTTFTAKEPKEEMLIDYTEVLEKIGKSDVQIVDVRTEDQYDSKEHNGKGHIPGAINIPYSEFYTQEGFLKEKDQIN
;
A
#
# COMPACT_ATOMS: atom_id res chain seq x y z
N SER A 1 14.73 1.89 -9.31
CA SER A 1 13.80 0.80 -8.94
C SER A 1 12.57 0.92 -9.83
N ASN A 2 11.95 -0.20 -10.22
CA ASN A 2 10.74 -0.20 -11.05
C ASN A 2 9.50 -0.30 -10.13
N LEU A 3 9.33 0.67 -9.22
CA LEU A 3 8.27 0.65 -8.18
C LEU A 3 6.86 0.71 -8.81
N PHE A 4 6.73 1.39 -9.94
CA PHE A 4 5.45 1.61 -10.59
C PHE A 4 5.29 0.72 -11.81
N ILE A 5 4.05 0.29 -12.07
CA ILE A 5 3.65 -0.33 -13.33
C ILE A 5 2.52 0.48 -13.95
N LYS A 6 2.64 0.78 -15.25
CA LYS A 6 1.58 1.45 -16.02
C LYS A 6 0.47 0.47 -16.38
N SER A 7 -0.76 0.95 -16.51
CA SER A 7 -1.92 0.12 -16.86
C SER A 7 -1.70 -0.71 -18.14
N ASP A 8 -1.11 -0.14 -19.19
CA ASP A 8 -0.83 -0.85 -20.46
C ASP A 8 0.15 -2.00 -20.29
N ALA A 9 1.17 -1.81 -19.44
CA ALA A 9 2.15 -2.85 -19.16
C ALA A 9 1.52 -3.99 -18.36
N LEU A 10 0.73 -3.67 -17.34
CA LEU A 10 0.01 -4.67 -16.56
C LEU A 10 -1.02 -5.43 -17.43
N PHE A 11 -1.76 -4.72 -18.28
CA PHE A 11 -2.73 -5.34 -19.18
C PHE A 11 -2.06 -6.35 -20.13
N ARG A 12 -0.93 -5.99 -20.75
CA ARG A 12 -0.12 -6.92 -21.57
C ARG A 12 0.34 -8.15 -20.79
N MET A 13 0.78 -7.97 -19.54
CA MET A 13 1.19 -9.11 -18.69
C MET A 13 0.03 -10.08 -18.44
N LEU A 14 -1.18 -9.56 -18.24
CA LEU A 14 -2.37 -10.39 -18.00
C LEU A 14 -2.84 -11.11 -19.26
N THR A 15 -2.73 -10.49 -20.45
CA THR A 15 -3.19 -11.10 -21.72
C THR A 15 -2.19 -12.09 -22.30
N GLU A 16 -0.88 -11.86 -22.16
CA GLU A 16 0.17 -12.71 -22.72
C GLU A 16 0.46 -13.99 -21.89
N LYS A 17 -0.36 -14.29 -20.86
CA LYS A 17 -0.12 -15.38 -19.88
C LYS A 17 1.26 -15.32 -19.20
N LYS A 18 1.92 -14.15 -19.22
CA LYS A 18 3.11 -13.84 -18.41
C LYS A 18 2.76 -13.54 -16.94
N SER A 19 1.55 -13.87 -16.52
CA SER A 19 1.00 -13.66 -15.17
C SER A 19 1.31 -14.79 -14.20
N VAL A 20 2.16 -15.76 -14.57
CA VAL A 20 2.55 -16.86 -13.68
C VAL A 20 3.24 -16.26 -12.44
N GLY A 21 2.60 -16.40 -11.28
CA GLY A 21 3.10 -15.85 -10.02
C GLY A 21 2.78 -14.38 -9.76
N LEU A 22 2.00 -13.71 -10.61
CA LEU A 22 1.51 -12.35 -10.38
C LEU A 22 0.32 -12.37 -9.40
N LYS A 23 0.37 -11.49 -8.39
CA LYS A 23 -0.69 -11.27 -7.40
C LYS A 23 -1.14 -9.81 -7.46
N LEU A 24 -2.43 -9.60 -7.73
CA LEU A 24 -3.02 -8.27 -7.74
C LEU A 24 -3.77 -8.05 -6.43
N LEU A 25 -3.45 -6.97 -5.72
CA LEU A 25 -4.05 -6.66 -4.42
C LEU A 25 -4.76 -5.31 -4.49
N TYR A 26 -6.08 -5.34 -4.37
CA TYR A 26 -6.89 -4.15 -4.09
C TYR A 26 -6.67 -3.77 -2.63
N VAL A 27 -6.09 -2.61 -2.36
CA VAL A 27 -5.78 -2.17 -1.00
C VAL A 27 -6.88 -1.26 -0.48
N GLY A 28 -7.38 -1.50 0.72
CA GLY A 28 -8.34 -0.61 1.36
C GLY A 28 -8.52 -0.89 2.84
N MET A 29 -9.53 -0.29 3.46
CA MET A 29 -9.79 -0.38 4.89
C MET A 29 -11.28 -0.58 5.16
N GLY A 30 -11.63 -1.68 5.84
CA GLY A 30 -12.97 -1.95 6.33
C GLY A 30 -14.05 -2.12 5.26
N GLU A 31 -15.31 -2.06 5.69
CA GLU A 31 -16.48 -2.45 4.90
C GLU A 31 -16.60 -1.72 3.55
N SER A 32 -16.27 -0.42 3.51
CA SER A 32 -16.33 0.37 2.27
C SER A 32 -15.36 -0.16 1.21
N ALA A 33 -14.17 -0.61 1.61
CA ALA A 33 -13.21 -1.21 0.70
C ALA A 33 -13.68 -2.55 0.15
N HIS A 34 -14.25 -3.41 0.99
CA HIS A 34 -14.85 -4.68 0.56
C HIS A 34 -15.99 -4.43 -0.44
N LYS A 35 -16.90 -3.51 -0.13
CA LYS A 35 -18.00 -3.14 -1.04
C LYS A 35 -17.49 -2.68 -2.40
N ASN A 36 -16.50 -1.79 -2.42
CA ASN A 36 -15.93 -1.26 -3.67
C ASN A 36 -15.22 -2.37 -4.48
N PHE A 37 -14.44 -3.22 -3.82
CA PHE A 37 -13.77 -4.34 -4.44
C PHE A 37 -14.75 -5.33 -5.09
N TYR A 38 -15.80 -5.72 -4.38
CA TYR A 38 -16.80 -6.67 -4.90
C TYR A 38 -17.62 -6.08 -6.05
N THR A 39 -17.85 -4.76 -6.02
CA THR A 39 -18.52 -4.06 -7.12
C THR A 39 -17.66 -4.05 -8.39
N LYS A 40 -16.37 -3.71 -8.26
CA LYS A 40 -15.46 -3.62 -9.40
C LYS A 40 -14.00 -3.76 -8.98
N SER A 41 -13.30 -4.72 -9.58
CA SER A 41 -11.88 -4.98 -9.33
C SER A 41 -11.14 -5.39 -10.60
N LEU A 42 -9.81 -5.44 -10.55
CA LEU A 42 -9.02 -6.01 -11.63
C LEU A 42 -9.23 -7.53 -11.71
N PRO A 43 -9.12 -8.16 -12.89
CA PRO A 43 -9.25 -9.60 -13.03
C PRO A 43 -8.25 -10.34 -12.13
N ASN A 44 -8.72 -11.38 -11.44
CA ASN A 44 -7.92 -12.21 -10.51
C ASN A 44 -7.30 -11.45 -9.32
N ALA A 45 -7.78 -10.25 -9.00
CA ALA A 45 -7.36 -9.54 -7.80
C ALA A 45 -7.95 -10.14 -6.53
N ASN A 46 -7.20 -10.04 -5.44
CA ASN A 46 -7.67 -10.24 -4.07
C ASN A 46 -7.77 -8.89 -3.35
N ILE A 47 -8.55 -8.83 -2.28
CA ILE A 47 -8.60 -7.65 -1.41
C ILE A 47 -7.60 -7.79 -0.24
N LEU A 48 -6.82 -6.75 -0.03
CA LEU A 48 -5.97 -6.53 1.14
C LEU A 48 -6.62 -5.45 2.01
N ASP A 49 -7.27 -5.88 3.09
CA ASP A 49 -7.81 -4.97 4.11
C ASP A 49 -6.74 -4.65 5.15
N LEU A 50 -6.31 -3.40 5.20
CA LEU A 50 -5.27 -2.95 6.12
C LEU A 50 -5.71 -2.95 7.59
N HIS A 51 -7.01 -3.03 7.90
CA HIS A 51 -7.46 -3.28 9.29
C HIS A 51 -7.02 -4.66 9.78
N GLU A 52 -6.91 -5.64 8.88
CA GLU A 52 -6.46 -6.98 9.26
C GLU A 52 -4.96 -7.02 9.61
N PHE A 53 -4.22 -5.94 9.32
CA PHE A 53 -2.78 -5.81 9.60
C PHE A 53 -2.48 -5.18 10.97
N THR A 54 -3.49 -4.84 11.78
CA THR A 54 -3.27 -4.06 13.00
C THR A 54 -3.26 -4.86 14.29
N GLU A 55 -3.47 -6.19 14.27
CA GLU A 55 -3.58 -7.01 15.52
C GLU A 55 -4.60 -6.47 16.54
N ASN A 56 -5.65 -5.79 16.07
CA ASN A 56 -6.59 -5.06 16.92
C ASN A 56 -5.97 -3.88 17.70
N SER A 57 -4.78 -3.44 17.31
CA SER A 57 -4.19 -2.18 17.78
C SER A 57 -5.13 -1.03 17.40
N PRO A 58 -5.41 -0.10 18.34
CA PRO A 58 -6.13 1.13 18.02
C PRO A 58 -5.30 2.02 17.09
N ASN A 59 -3.99 1.80 17.01
CA ASN A 59 -3.12 2.49 16.08
C ASN A 59 -3.14 1.78 14.73
N LEU A 60 -3.98 2.29 13.82
CA LEU A 60 -4.09 1.81 12.45
C LEU A 60 -2.82 2.04 11.61
N PHE A 61 -1.73 2.58 12.15
CA PHE A 61 -0.51 2.91 11.44
C PHE A 61 0.69 2.05 11.86
N THR A 62 0.53 1.07 12.76
CA THR A 62 1.60 0.12 13.08
C THR A 62 1.79 -0.93 11.98
N THR A 63 2.98 -1.53 11.95
CA THR A 63 3.25 -2.77 11.20
C THR A 63 2.68 -3.98 11.98
N PRO A 64 2.27 -5.07 11.29
CA PRO A 64 1.83 -6.29 11.95
C PRO A 64 3.01 -6.98 12.66
N SER A 65 2.79 -8.01 13.49
CA SER A 65 3.88 -8.92 13.87
C SER A 65 4.25 -9.87 12.72
N PRO A 66 5.40 -10.55 12.77
CA PRO A 66 5.76 -11.58 11.79
C PRO A 66 4.70 -12.70 11.69
N VAL A 67 4.08 -13.07 12.81
CA VAL A 67 3.06 -14.12 12.86
C VAL A 67 1.80 -13.69 12.13
N LEU A 68 1.34 -12.45 12.33
CA LEU A 68 0.20 -11.91 11.59
C LEU A 68 0.55 -11.73 10.11
N PHE A 69 1.72 -11.20 9.79
CA PHE A 69 2.15 -11.03 8.39
C PHE A 69 2.14 -12.36 7.62
N ASN A 70 2.72 -13.43 8.18
CA ASN A 70 2.70 -14.77 7.57
C ASN A 70 1.27 -15.30 7.36
N ARG A 71 0.39 -15.07 8.35
CA ARG A 71 -1.03 -15.45 8.25
C ARG A 71 -1.73 -14.73 7.11
N MET A 72 -1.44 -13.44 6.93
CA MET A 72 -2.00 -12.63 5.85
C MET A 72 -1.47 -13.05 4.49
N MET A 73 -0.17 -13.35 4.37
CA MET A 73 0.40 -13.87 3.11
C MET A 73 -0.23 -15.20 2.72
N LYS A 74 -0.43 -16.09 3.70
CA LYS A 74 -1.15 -17.36 3.49
C LYS A 74 -2.61 -17.13 3.05
N LYS A 75 -3.36 -16.26 3.73
CA LYS A 75 -4.75 -15.91 3.36
C LYS A 75 -4.84 -15.41 1.92
N LEU A 76 -3.88 -14.58 1.49
CA LEU A 76 -3.85 -13.97 0.17
C LEU A 76 -3.18 -14.85 -0.90
N ASN A 77 -2.76 -16.07 -0.55
CA ASN A 77 -2.04 -17.01 -1.42
C ASN A 77 -0.72 -16.44 -1.98
N ILE A 78 0.01 -15.66 -1.19
CA ILE A 78 1.25 -15.02 -1.62
C ILE A 78 2.43 -15.90 -1.22
N LEU A 79 3.33 -16.12 -2.17
CA LEU A 79 4.63 -16.77 -2.03
C LEU A 79 5.73 -15.74 -2.19
N GLU A 80 6.92 -16.01 -1.64
CA GLU A 80 8.10 -15.15 -1.79
C GLU A 80 8.51 -14.92 -3.25
N THR A 81 8.23 -15.88 -4.13
CA THR A 81 8.48 -15.81 -5.57
C THR A 81 7.43 -15.01 -6.34
N ASN A 82 6.32 -14.64 -5.69
CA ASN A 82 5.28 -13.89 -6.35
C ASN A 82 5.69 -12.44 -6.56
N GLU A 83 5.31 -11.93 -7.71
CA GLU A 83 5.27 -10.50 -7.95
C GLU A 83 3.94 -9.95 -7.46
N VAL A 84 3.98 -8.95 -6.59
CA VAL A 84 2.77 -8.36 -6.01
C VAL A 84 2.57 -6.95 -6.55
N VAL A 85 1.40 -6.68 -7.13
CA VAL A 85 1.00 -5.35 -7.61
C VAL A 85 -0.16 -4.84 -6.76
N PHE A 86 0.09 -3.75 -6.05
CA PHE A 86 -0.91 -3.04 -5.25
C PHE A 86 -1.64 -2.00 -6.11
N TYR A 87 -2.93 -1.83 -5.87
CA TYR A 87 -3.70 -0.73 -6.46
C TYR A 87 -4.80 -0.29 -5.50
N ASN A 88 -5.44 0.85 -5.84
CA ASN A 88 -6.47 1.56 -5.06
C ASN A 88 -5.92 2.61 -4.07
N GLY A 89 -5.49 3.75 -4.61
CA GLY A 89 -5.25 4.99 -3.85
C GLY A 89 -4.02 4.96 -2.93
N ILE A 90 -3.95 5.95 -2.04
CA ILE A 90 -2.78 6.21 -1.17
C ILE A 90 -2.46 5.05 -0.21
N SER A 91 -3.45 4.27 0.19
CA SER A 91 -3.27 3.12 1.09
C SER A 91 -2.32 2.06 0.53
N THR A 92 -2.11 2.03 -0.79
CA THR A 92 -1.15 1.13 -1.46
C THR A 92 0.29 1.34 -0.99
N ALA A 93 0.67 2.58 -0.63
CA ALA A 93 2.01 2.87 -0.12
C ALA A 93 2.27 2.14 1.21
N LYS A 94 1.28 2.09 2.11
CA LYS A 94 1.38 1.36 3.38
C LYS A 94 1.50 -0.15 3.15
N ALA A 95 0.68 -0.72 2.26
CA ALA A 95 0.78 -2.13 1.91
C ALA A 95 2.16 -2.48 1.34
N TRP A 96 2.65 -1.65 0.41
CA TRP A 96 4.00 -1.79 -0.15
C TRP A 96 5.09 -1.72 0.93
N PHE A 97 4.98 -0.75 1.84
CA PHE A 97 5.93 -0.56 2.94
C PHE A 97 6.03 -1.80 3.81
N ILE A 98 4.89 -2.35 4.25
CA ILE A 98 4.86 -3.56 5.09
C ILE A 98 5.53 -4.75 4.39
N MET A 99 5.31 -4.90 3.09
CA MET A 99 5.93 -5.98 2.32
C MET A 99 7.45 -5.79 2.22
N LYS A 100 7.93 -4.55 2.11
CA LYS A 100 9.36 -4.23 2.14
C LYS A 100 9.99 -4.41 3.51
N TYR A 101 9.25 -4.07 4.57
CA TYR A 101 9.64 -4.27 5.96
C TYR A 101 9.96 -5.74 6.26
N TYR A 102 9.18 -6.67 5.70
CA TYR A 102 9.43 -8.12 5.76
C TYR A 102 10.25 -8.68 4.60
N GLY A 103 10.89 -7.82 3.82
CA GLY A 103 11.87 -8.22 2.81
C GLY A 103 11.31 -8.91 1.57
N HIS A 104 10.03 -8.70 1.21
CA HIS A 104 9.45 -9.22 -0.03
C HIS A 104 10.14 -8.63 -1.26
N PRO A 105 10.70 -9.47 -2.16
CA PRO A 105 11.61 -8.99 -3.19
C PRO A 105 10.91 -8.22 -4.31
N SER A 106 9.72 -8.69 -4.73
CA SER A 106 9.04 -8.19 -5.93
C SER A 106 7.69 -7.55 -5.62
N THR A 107 7.69 -6.22 -5.51
CA THR A 107 6.48 -5.42 -5.29
C THR A 107 6.44 -4.23 -6.23
N ARG A 108 5.24 -3.92 -6.75
CA ARG A 108 4.95 -2.71 -7.54
C ARG A 108 3.61 -2.09 -7.16
N ILE A 109 3.40 -0.84 -7.54
CA ILE A 109 2.13 -0.12 -7.43
C ILE A 109 1.62 0.19 -8.85
N LEU A 110 0.33 -0.07 -9.12
CA LEU A 110 -0.31 0.32 -10.38
C LEU A 110 -0.49 1.85 -10.40
N ASN A 111 0.31 2.53 -11.23
CA ASN A 111 0.19 3.98 -11.39
C ASN A 111 -1.15 4.31 -12.08
N GLY A 112 -1.85 5.34 -11.63
CA GLY A 112 -3.23 5.65 -12.06
C GLY A 112 -4.32 4.74 -11.46
N GLY A 113 -3.94 3.61 -10.85
CA GLY A 113 -4.83 2.71 -10.12
C GLY A 113 -6.01 2.18 -10.94
N ILE A 114 -7.12 1.88 -10.25
CA ILE A 114 -8.34 1.37 -10.90
C ILE A 114 -9.05 2.44 -11.76
N ARG A 115 -8.78 3.73 -11.51
CA ARG A 115 -9.36 4.82 -12.28
C ARG A 115 -8.86 4.78 -13.72
N GLU A 116 -7.54 4.85 -13.92
CA GLU A 116 -6.94 4.79 -15.27
C GLU A 116 -7.32 3.47 -15.98
N TRP A 117 -7.28 2.35 -15.26
CA TRP A 117 -7.67 1.04 -15.80
C TRP A 117 -9.08 1.06 -16.41
N ASN A 118 -10.02 1.73 -15.74
CA ASN A 118 -11.39 1.89 -16.20
C ASN A 118 -11.49 2.85 -17.39
N GLU A 119 -10.79 3.98 -17.33
CA GLU A 119 -10.76 4.98 -18.42
C GLU A 119 -10.21 4.37 -19.72
N LYS A 120 -9.25 3.44 -19.63
CA LYS A 120 -8.71 2.66 -20.75
C LYS A 120 -9.65 1.55 -21.26
N GLY A 121 -10.78 1.32 -20.60
CA GLY A 121 -11.75 0.29 -20.99
C GLY A 121 -11.24 -1.14 -20.79
N TYR A 122 -10.28 -1.36 -19.91
CA TYR A 122 -9.73 -2.69 -19.67
C TYR A 122 -10.69 -3.59 -18.88
N PRO A 123 -10.60 -4.93 -19.05
CA PRO A 123 -11.48 -5.87 -18.39
C PRO A 123 -11.43 -5.73 -16.87
N VAL A 124 -12.58 -5.86 -16.24
CA VAL A 124 -12.73 -5.86 -14.77
C VAL A 124 -13.48 -7.10 -14.33
N ASN A 125 -13.35 -7.43 -13.05
CA ASN A 125 -14.13 -8.47 -12.42
C ASN A 125 -15.22 -7.85 -11.53
N ILE A 126 -16.43 -8.40 -11.65
CA ILE A 126 -17.57 -8.11 -10.78
C ILE A 126 -17.84 -9.39 -10.00
N HIS A 127 -17.72 -9.30 -8.68
CA HIS A 127 -17.81 -10.48 -7.83
C HIS A 127 -19.28 -10.76 -7.51
N LYS A 128 -19.71 -12.01 -7.71
CA LYS A 128 -21.08 -12.45 -7.36
C LYS A 128 -21.23 -12.81 -5.88
N SER A 129 -20.12 -13.06 -5.20
CA SER A 129 -20.04 -13.41 -3.78
C SER A 129 -18.67 -13.03 -3.25
N ALA A 130 -18.52 -13.03 -1.91
CA ALA A 130 -17.21 -12.89 -1.28
C ALA A 130 -16.24 -13.97 -1.79
N ILE A 131 -14.95 -13.64 -1.83
CA ILE A 131 -13.91 -14.61 -2.17
C ILE A 131 -13.76 -15.56 -0.98
N ASP A 132 -13.94 -16.85 -1.23
CA ASP A 132 -13.69 -17.89 -0.24
C ASP A 132 -12.20 -18.23 -0.19
N TYR A 133 -11.49 -17.60 0.73
CA TYR A 133 -10.07 -17.85 0.96
C TYR A 133 -9.79 -19.19 1.65
N THR A 134 -10.80 -19.94 2.14
CA THR A 134 -10.60 -21.21 2.86
C THR A 134 -10.16 -22.36 1.95
N THR A 135 -10.46 -22.25 0.65
CA THR A 135 -10.08 -23.24 -0.38
C THR A 135 -8.71 -22.94 -1.01
N THR A 136 -8.09 -21.83 -0.63
CA THR A 136 -6.77 -21.44 -1.12
C THR A 136 -5.74 -22.48 -0.70
N LYS A 137 -4.98 -23.01 -1.67
CA LYS A 137 -3.85 -23.91 -1.37
C LYS A 137 -2.98 -23.29 -0.28
N CYS A 138 -2.79 -24.03 0.79
CA CYS A 138 -1.99 -23.62 1.94
C CYS A 138 -0.56 -23.33 1.46
N THR A 139 -0.23 -22.06 1.25
CA THR A 139 1.15 -21.63 1.00
C THR A 139 1.85 -21.40 2.32
N THR A 140 3.10 -21.85 2.41
CA THR A 140 4.00 -21.44 3.49
C THR A 140 4.72 -20.19 3.02
N PHE A 141 4.54 -19.09 3.73
CA PHE A 141 5.34 -17.87 3.59
C PHE A 141 6.13 -17.70 4.88
N THR A 142 7.44 -17.45 4.77
CA THR A 142 8.28 -17.16 5.92
C THR A 142 8.73 -15.71 5.85
N ALA A 143 8.16 -14.87 6.70
CA ALA A 143 8.66 -13.52 6.95
C ALA A 143 10.16 -13.55 7.20
N LYS A 144 10.89 -12.68 6.51
CA LYS A 144 12.27 -12.39 6.92
C LYS A 144 12.26 -11.58 8.20
N GLU A 145 13.43 -11.48 8.82
CA GLU A 145 13.64 -10.56 9.94
C GLU A 145 13.15 -9.15 9.54
N PRO A 146 12.36 -8.50 10.41
CA PRO A 146 11.91 -7.14 10.18
C PRO A 146 13.09 -6.19 9.96
N LYS A 147 12.94 -5.29 9.00
CA LYS A 147 13.88 -4.19 8.76
C LYS A 147 13.58 -3.02 9.69
N GLU A 148 13.94 -3.18 10.95
CA GLU A 148 13.68 -2.20 12.01
C GLU A 148 14.20 -0.79 11.63
N GLU A 149 15.24 -0.68 10.80
CA GLU A 149 15.76 0.59 10.30
C GLU A 149 14.79 1.38 9.40
N MET A 150 13.70 0.76 8.94
CA MET A 150 12.65 1.42 8.17
C MET A 150 11.61 2.12 9.04
N LEU A 151 11.59 1.84 10.35
CA LEU A 151 10.70 2.45 11.32
C LEU A 151 11.50 3.34 12.28
N ILE A 152 10.77 4.24 12.91
CA ILE A 152 11.29 5.07 13.99
C ILE A 152 10.18 5.15 15.04
N ASP A 153 10.52 4.91 16.29
CA ASP A 153 9.55 4.98 17.38
C ASP A 153 9.37 6.41 17.91
N TYR A 154 8.39 6.57 18.81
CA TYR A 154 8.09 7.86 19.43
C TYR A 154 9.28 8.46 20.20
N THR A 155 10.02 7.63 20.95
CA THR A 155 11.16 8.07 21.77
C THR A 155 12.30 8.53 20.87
N GLU A 156 12.60 7.77 19.82
CA GLU A 156 13.62 8.14 18.83
C GLU A 156 13.26 9.43 18.09
N VAL A 157 11.99 9.64 17.74
CA VAL A 157 11.54 10.91 17.14
C VAL A 157 11.82 12.06 18.11
N LEU A 158 11.47 11.93 19.39
CA LEU A 158 11.72 12.98 20.39
C LEU A 158 13.20 13.35 20.51
N GLU A 159 14.10 12.37 20.47
CA GLU A 159 15.54 12.58 20.55
C GLU A 159 16.12 13.27 19.31
N LYS A 160 15.48 13.10 18.16
CA LYS A 160 15.91 13.67 16.87
C LYS A 160 15.34 15.06 16.58
N ILE A 161 14.34 15.53 17.34
CA ILE A 161 13.80 16.89 17.18
C ILE A 161 14.92 17.93 17.38
N GLY A 162 15.03 18.85 16.42
CA GLY A 162 16.00 19.95 16.46
C GLY A 162 17.46 19.56 16.13
N LYS A 163 17.72 18.29 15.77
CA LYS A 163 19.04 17.86 15.29
C LYS A 163 19.27 18.32 13.85
N SER A 164 20.41 18.95 13.58
CA SER A 164 20.72 19.55 12.28
C SER A 164 20.94 18.54 11.15
N ASP A 165 21.23 17.28 11.50
CA ASP A 165 21.46 16.16 10.59
C ASP A 165 20.20 15.31 10.34
N VAL A 166 19.05 15.71 10.92
CA VAL A 166 17.77 15.02 10.73
C VAL A 166 16.73 15.96 10.15
N GLN A 167 16.00 15.47 9.14
CA GLN A 167 14.82 16.13 8.59
C GLN A 167 13.59 15.28 8.87
N ILE A 168 12.55 15.89 9.45
CA ILE A 168 11.25 15.25 9.65
C ILE A 168 10.32 15.79 8.58
N VAL A 169 9.73 14.91 7.77
CA VAL A 169 8.79 15.28 6.72
C VAL A 169 7.40 14.81 7.11
N ASP A 170 6.45 15.74 7.17
CA ASP A 170 5.04 15.46 7.43
C ASP A 170 4.26 15.50 6.12
N VAL A 171 3.70 14.37 5.72
CA VAL A 171 2.97 14.20 4.45
C VAL A 171 1.47 14.41 4.56
N ARG A 172 0.98 14.88 5.72
CA ARG A 172 -0.42 15.25 5.93
C ARG A 172 -0.80 16.49 5.12
N THR A 173 -2.10 16.76 4.99
CA THR A 173 -2.57 18.00 4.35
C THR A 173 -2.10 19.22 5.13
N GLU A 174 -2.01 20.38 4.46
CA GLU A 174 -1.65 21.64 5.11
C GLU A 174 -2.56 21.95 6.30
N ASP A 175 -3.86 21.72 6.17
CA ASP A 175 -4.83 21.98 7.26
C ASP A 175 -4.61 21.07 8.48
N GLN A 176 -4.16 19.84 8.27
CA GLN A 176 -3.78 18.92 9.35
C GLN A 176 -2.46 19.31 10.01
N TYR A 177 -1.52 19.83 9.22
CA TYR A 177 -0.22 20.29 9.68
C TYR A 177 -0.32 21.60 10.49
N ASP A 178 -1.11 22.56 10.00
CA ASP A 178 -1.35 23.87 10.62
C ASP A 178 -2.36 23.82 11.77
N SER A 179 -2.89 22.64 12.11
CA SER A 179 -3.87 22.43 13.18
C SER A 179 -5.26 23.02 12.94
N LYS A 180 -5.58 23.45 11.72
CA LYS A 180 -6.94 23.86 11.36
C LYS A 180 -7.90 22.68 11.49
N GLU A 181 -7.39 21.48 11.21
CA GLU A 181 -8.00 20.20 11.55
C GLU A 181 -7.25 19.58 12.76
N HIS A 182 -7.91 18.76 13.59
CA HIS A 182 -7.34 18.09 14.78
C HIS A 182 -7.23 18.91 16.08
N ASN A 183 -8.22 19.75 16.40
CA ASN A 183 -8.35 20.40 17.71
C ASN A 183 -7.08 21.18 18.14
N GLY A 184 -6.38 21.81 17.20
CA GLY A 184 -5.22 22.64 17.53
C GLY A 184 -3.91 21.90 17.85
N LYS A 185 -3.79 20.60 17.51
CA LYS A 185 -2.61 19.78 17.86
C LYS A 185 -1.39 19.89 16.93
N GLY A 186 -1.54 20.44 15.73
CA GLY A 186 -0.44 20.78 14.82
C GLY A 186 0.44 19.62 14.37
N HIS A 187 1.74 19.91 14.32
CA HIS A 187 2.78 19.04 13.78
C HIS A 187 4.00 18.96 14.72
N ILE A 188 4.90 18.03 14.41
CA ILE A 188 6.15 17.85 15.16
C ILE A 188 7.04 19.09 14.95
N PRO A 189 7.56 19.75 16.01
CA PRO A 189 8.40 20.93 15.86
C PRO A 189 9.58 20.72 14.91
N GLY A 190 9.75 21.63 13.94
CA GLY A 190 10.80 21.57 12.94
C GLY A 190 10.55 20.60 11.78
N ALA A 191 9.39 19.92 11.75
CA ALA A 191 8.98 19.17 10.57
C ALA A 191 8.79 20.09 9.36
N ILE A 192 8.93 19.52 8.16
CA ILE A 192 8.65 20.16 6.88
C ILE A 192 7.37 19.53 6.35
N ASN A 193 6.34 20.33 6.03
CA ASN A 193 5.14 19.80 5.40
C ASN A 193 5.36 19.62 3.90
N ILE A 194 5.16 18.40 3.41
CA ILE A 194 5.10 18.09 1.98
C ILE A 194 3.86 17.21 1.79
N PRO A 195 2.67 17.81 1.61
CA PRO A 195 1.42 17.08 1.51
C PRO A 195 1.51 15.94 0.50
N TYR A 196 0.93 14.79 0.82
CA TYR A 196 1.03 13.61 -0.06
C TYR A 196 0.52 13.88 -1.48
N SER A 197 -0.40 14.84 -1.65
CA SER A 197 -0.93 15.27 -2.94
C SER A 197 0.14 15.83 -3.87
N GLU A 198 1.22 16.40 -3.32
CA GLU A 198 2.34 16.92 -4.09
C GLU A 198 3.11 15.84 -4.86
N PHE A 199 2.97 14.57 -4.47
CA PHE A 199 3.55 13.45 -5.20
C PHE A 199 2.70 12.98 -6.38
N TYR A 200 1.53 13.58 -6.62
CA TYR A 200 0.62 13.21 -7.68
C TYR A 200 0.44 14.33 -8.72
N THR A 201 0.23 13.96 -9.98
CA THR A 201 -0.22 14.87 -11.03
C THR A 201 -1.71 15.19 -10.85
N GLN A 202 -2.22 16.20 -11.55
CA GLN A 202 -3.64 16.58 -11.50
C GLN A 202 -4.56 15.44 -11.98
N GLU A 203 -4.05 14.60 -12.88
CA GLU A 203 -4.76 13.43 -13.40
C GLU A 203 -4.74 12.24 -12.41
N GLY A 204 -3.97 12.33 -11.32
CA GLY A 204 -3.90 11.32 -10.26
C GLY A 204 -2.81 10.26 -10.47
N PHE A 205 -1.81 10.54 -11.30
CA PHE A 205 -0.62 9.69 -11.44
C PHE A 205 0.45 10.07 -10.42
N LEU A 206 1.21 9.11 -9.91
CA LEU A 206 2.43 9.42 -9.18
C LEU A 206 3.44 10.08 -10.12
N LYS A 207 4.03 11.17 -9.64
CA LYS A 207 5.11 11.90 -10.30
C LYS A 207 6.36 11.03 -10.41
N GLU A 208 7.08 11.17 -11.51
CA GLU A 208 8.40 10.56 -11.69
C GLU A 208 9.43 11.24 -10.78
N LYS A 209 10.57 10.57 -10.54
CA LYS A 209 11.56 11.04 -9.56
C LYS A 209 12.10 12.45 -9.87
N ASP A 210 12.30 12.77 -11.13
CA ASP A 210 12.76 14.07 -11.63
C ASP A 210 11.70 15.19 -11.50
N GLN A 211 10.46 14.83 -11.17
CA GLN A 211 9.35 15.76 -10.93
C GLN A 211 9.08 15.98 -9.42
N ILE A 212 9.79 15.24 -8.56
CA ILE A 212 9.72 15.35 -7.10
C ILE A 212 10.98 16.10 -6.66
N ASN A 213 10.83 17.38 -6.32
CA ASN A 213 11.93 18.25 -5.89
C ASN A 213 12.35 17.97 -4.44
#